data_AF-A0A914X9U3-F1
#
_entry.id   AF-A0A914X9U3-F1
#
_cell.length_a   1.000
_cell.length_b   1.000
_cell.length_c   1.000
_cell.angle_alpha   90.00
_cell.angle_beta   90.00
_cell.angle_gamma   90.00
#
_symmetry.space_group_name_H-M   'P 1'
#
loop_
_entity.id
_entity.type
_entity.pdbx_description
1 polymer ?
#
loop_
_entity_poly.entity_id
_entity_poly.type
_entity_poly.pdbx_seq_one_letter_code
_entity_poly.pdbx_strand_id
1 'polypeptide(L)'
;MKLLIVLAALCAFVYAKPQEKGIGEEIECDLCHYFGPTLEDWADKELSDIDNFLKDECKLLPFIANKCLQWVEDHLDEIVILLKTDECISGCIACNKVCGCDFTNCKPSCRKECPSC
;
A
#
# COMPACT_ATOMS: atom_id res chain seq x y z
N MET A 1 8.83 47.16 9.29
CA MET A 1 7.88 46.14 8.79
C MET A 1 8.37 45.47 7.48
N LYS A 2 9.67 45.24 7.30
CA LYS A 2 10.25 44.57 6.10
C LYS A 2 11.22 43.44 6.44
N LEU A 3 11.26 43.00 7.70
CA LEU A 3 12.19 41.96 8.19
C LEU A 3 11.53 40.60 8.49
N LEU A 4 10.21 40.47 8.36
CA LEU A 4 9.47 39.27 8.80
C LEU A 4 9.14 38.27 7.66
N ILE A 5 9.48 38.57 6.41
CA ILE A 5 9.07 37.73 5.25
C ILE A 5 10.14 36.69 4.87
N VAL A 6 11.38 36.84 5.35
CA VAL A 6 12.50 35.97 4.91
C VAL A 6 12.51 34.60 5.62
N LEU A 7 11.83 34.45 6.75
CA LEU A 7 11.86 33.20 7.54
C LEU A 7 10.85 32.11 7.10
N ALA A 8 9.88 32.42 6.25
CA ALA A 8 8.88 31.44 5.80
C ALA A 8 9.31 30.66 4.53
N ALA A 9 10.36 31.11 3.82
CA ALA A 9 10.74 30.54 2.53
C ALA A 9 11.73 29.36 2.62
N LEU A 10 12.22 29.00 3.81
CA LEU A 10 13.20 27.92 3.99
C LEU A 10 12.60 26.59 4.46
N CYS A 11 11.29 26.51 4.73
CA CYS A 11 10.64 25.25 5.14
C CYS A 11 9.99 24.48 3.98
N ALA A 12 10.00 25.01 2.75
CA ALA A 12 9.29 24.41 1.60
C ALA A 12 10.19 23.65 0.61
N PHE A 13 11.51 23.59 0.82
CA PHE A 13 12.45 22.90 -0.09
C PHE A 13 13.06 21.62 0.48
N VAL A 14 12.65 21.21 1.68
CA VAL A 14 12.86 19.84 2.17
C VAL A 14 11.56 19.10 1.85
N TYR A 15 11.65 17.91 1.23
CA TYR A 15 10.54 17.04 0.81
C TYR A 15 9.97 17.25 -0.61
N ALA A 16 10.85 17.33 -1.60
CA ALA A 16 10.56 16.71 -2.89
C ALA A 16 11.86 16.17 -3.49
N LYS A 17 12.48 15.20 -2.80
CA LYS A 17 13.38 14.31 -3.54
C LYS A 17 12.48 13.37 -4.33
N PRO A 18 12.61 13.30 -5.67
CA PRO A 18 12.04 12.17 -6.40
C PRO A 18 12.67 10.92 -5.79
N GLN A 19 11.85 10.02 -5.25
CA GLN A 19 12.33 8.70 -4.85
C GLN A 19 12.76 8.02 -6.15
N GLU A 20 14.07 7.90 -6.38
CA GLU A 20 14.58 6.91 -7.31
C GLU A 20 14.13 5.56 -6.76
N LYS A 21 13.19 4.93 -7.46
CA LYS A 21 12.64 3.65 -7.02
C LYS A 21 13.76 2.65 -6.89
N GLY A 22 14.06 2.26 -5.65
CA GLY A 22 15.07 1.25 -5.40
C GLY A 22 14.58 -0.10 -5.91
N ILE A 23 15.50 -1.03 -6.18
CA ILE A 23 15.18 -2.44 -6.52
C ILE A 23 14.31 -3.11 -5.42
N GLY A 24 14.30 -2.56 -4.19
CA GLY A 24 13.36 -2.96 -3.13
C GLY A 24 11.92 -2.55 -3.42
N GLU A 25 11.72 -1.31 -3.86
CA GLU A 25 10.41 -0.72 -4.16
C GLU A 25 9.72 -1.42 -5.34
N GLU A 26 10.49 -1.92 -6.32
CA GLU A 26 9.93 -2.74 -7.42
C GLU A 26 9.34 -4.06 -6.91
N ILE A 27 10.02 -4.74 -5.99
CA ILE A 27 9.54 -6.01 -5.43
C ILE A 27 8.36 -5.78 -4.49
N GLU A 28 8.38 -4.72 -3.69
CA GLU A 28 7.24 -4.31 -2.87
C GLU A 28 6.02 -4.04 -3.73
N CYS A 29 6.19 -3.36 -4.87
CA CYS A 29 5.12 -3.17 -5.84
C CYS A 29 4.63 -4.48 -6.45
N ASP A 30 5.52 -5.39 -6.85
CA ASP A 30 5.11 -6.69 -7.38
C ASP A 30 4.30 -7.50 -6.36
N LEU A 31 4.69 -7.46 -5.07
CA LEU A 31 3.94 -8.09 -3.98
C LEU A 31 2.60 -7.39 -3.73
N CYS A 32 2.59 -6.06 -3.73
CA CYS A 32 1.39 -5.24 -3.61
C CYS A 32 0.40 -5.56 -4.76
N HIS A 33 0.88 -5.76 -5.98
CA HIS A 33 0.06 -6.15 -7.14
C HIS A 33 -0.42 -7.60 -7.05
N TYR A 34 0.43 -8.51 -6.56
CA TYR A 34 0.10 -9.93 -6.42
C TYR A 34 -0.94 -10.18 -5.32
N PHE A 35 -0.75 -9.57 -4.14
CA PHE A 35 -1.63 -9.79 -2.98
C PHE A 35 -2.80 -8.81 -2.88
N GLY A 36 -2.71 -7.63 -3.49
CA GLY A 36 -3.75 -6.60 -3.41
C GLY A 36 -5.17 -7.12 -3.68
N PRO A 37 -5.43 -7.82 -4.79
CA PRO A 37 -6.75 -8.40 -5.07
C PRO A 37 -7.22 -9.39 -3.99
N THR A 38 -6.33 -10.27 -3.52
CA THR A 38 -6.65 -11.21 -2.44
C THR A 38 -6.98 -10.49 -1.14
N LEU A 39 -6.24 -9.42 -0.82
CA LEU A 39 -6.50 -8.59 0.36
C LEU A 39 -7.86 -7.89 0.27
N GLU A 40 -8.25 -7.43 -0.91
CA GLU A 40 -9.58 -6.85 -1.15
C GLU A 40 -10.68 -7.86 -0.87
N ASP A 41 -10.59 -9.07 -1.42
CA ASP A 41 -11.56 -10.14 -1.17
C ASP A 41 -11.62 -10.55 0.31
N TRP A 42 -10.53 -10.32 1.03
CA TRP A 42 -10.35 -10.72 2.43
C TRP A 42 -10.49 -9.56 3.40
N ALA A 43 -10.95 -8.39 2.95
CA ALA A 43 -11.10 -7.21 3.80
C ALA A 43 -11.97 -7.46 5.03
N ASP A 44 -12.93 -8.39 4.97
CA ASP A 44 -13.81 -8.74 6.09
C ASP A 44 -13.24 -9.83 7.02
N LYS A 45 -12.05 -10.38 6.74
CA LYS A 45 -11.41 -11.39 7.59
C LYS A 45 -10.65 -10.77 8.76
N GLU A 46 -10.36 -11.61 9.76
CA GLU A 46 -9.47 -11.25 10.85
C GLU A 46 -8.05 -11.05 10.33
N LEU A 47 -7.37 -10.01 10.80
CA LEU A 47 -6.03 -9.65 10.35
C LEU A 47 -5.03 -10.80 10.55
N SER A 48 -5.17 -11.55 11.64
CA SER A 48 -4.35 -12.73 11.93
C SER A 48 -4.50 -13.84 10.89
N ASP A 49 -5.69 -14.02 10.32
CA ASP A 49 -5.93 -15.04 9.29
C ASP A 49 -5.26 -14.64 7.98
N ILE A 50 -5.31 -13.35 7.65
CA ILE A 50 -4.66 -12.77 6.46
C ILE A 50 -3.13 -12.86 6.62
N ASP A 51 -2.59 -12.47 7.77
CA ASP A 51 -1.15 -12.53 8.08
C ASP A 51 -0.59 -13.95 7.96
N ASN A 52 -1.26 -14.93 8.58
CA ASN A 52 -0.84 -16.33 8.50
C ASN A 52 -0.83 -16.86 7.07
N PHE A 53 -1.89 -16.55 6.30
CA PHE A 53 -1.98 -16.96 4.90
C PHE A 53 -0.85 -16.37 4.07
N LEU A 54 -0.61 -15.07 4.17
CA LEU A 54 0.44 -14.41 3.40
C LEU A 54 1.83 -14.89 3.78
N LYS A 55 2.08 -15.15 5.07
CA LYS A 55 3.35 -15.75 5.53
C LYS A 55 3.56 -17.15 4.95
N ASP A 56 2.50 -17.93 4.76
CA ASP A 56 2.58 -19.23 4.10
C ASP A 56 2.82 -19.10 2.60
N GLU A 57 2.15 -18.18 1.92
CA GLU A 57 2.41 -17.85 0.51
C GLU A 57 3.87 -17.37 0.30
N CYS A 58 4.40 -16.54 1.20
CA CYS A 58 5.78 -16.06 1.13
C CYS A 58 6.81 -17.20 1.18
N LYS A 59 6.52 -18.31 1.88
CA LYS A 59 7.41 -19.48 1.92
C LYS A 59 7.48 -20.21 0.58
N LEU A 60 6.48 -20.06 -0.28
CA LEU A 60 6.44 -20.64 -1.62
C LEU A 60 7.26 -19.86 -2.65
N LEU A 61 7.82 -18.70 -2.25
CA LEU A 61 8.59 -17.80 -3.11
C LEU A 61 10.09 -17.85 -2.75
N PRO A 62 10.83 -18.92 -3.11
CA PRO A 62 12.17 -19.19 -2.57
C PRO A 62 13.21 -18.08 -2.83
N PHE A 63 13.04 -17.29 -3.90
CA PHE A 63 13.97 -16.22 -4.26
C PHE A 63 13.70 -14.89 -3.54
N ILE A 64 12.47 -14.70 -3.04
CA ILE A 64 12.04 -13.43 -2.42
C ILE A 64 11.36 -13.63 -1.06
N ALA A 65 11.38 -14.83 -0.49
CA ALA A 65 10.67 -15.17 0.75
C ALA A 65 10.90 -14.16 1.87
N ASN A 66 12.16 -13.78 2.13
CA ASN A 66 12.48 -12.79 3.17
C ASN A 66 11.91 -11.40 2.86
N LYS A 67 11.94 -10.96 1.59
CA LYS A 67 11.37 -9.68 1.17
C LYS A 67 9.84 -9.70 1.26
N CYS A 68 9.23 -10.84 0.94
CA CYS A 68 7.80 -11.06 1.08
C CYS A 68 7.37 -11.01 2.55
N LEU A 69 8.07 -11.72 3.43
CA LEU A 69 7.81 -11.69 4.87
C LEU A 69 7.96 -10.28 5.43
N GLN A 70 9.03 -9.58 5.05
CA GLN A 70 9.24 -8.19 5.44
C GLN A 70 8.10 -7.29 4.92
N TRP A 71 7.68 -7.45 3.67
CA TRP A 71 6.54 -6.69 3.12
C TRP A 71 5.25 -6.93 3.90
N VAL A 72 4.99 -8.17 4.31
CA VAL A 72 3.83 -8.50 5.17
C VAL A 72 3.94 -7.75 6.50
N GLU A 73 5.11 -7.77 7.14
CA GLU A 73 5.34 -7.07 8.41
C GLU A 73 5.23 -5.54 8.29
N ASP A 74 5.71 -4.97 7.18
CA ASP A 74 5.82 -3.53 6.98
C ASP A 74 4.52 -2.89 6.47
N HIS A 75 3.68 -3.62 5.72
CA HIS A 75 2.55 -3.02 4.98
C HIS A 75 1.17 -3.63 5.21
N LEU A 76 1.08 -4.90 5.65
CA LEU A 76 -0.20 -5.62 5.68
C LEU A 76 -1.28 -4.87 6.49
N ASP A 77 -0.93 -4.47 7.72
CA ASP A 77 -1.86 -3.84 8.65
C ASP A 77 -2.46 -2.56 8.05
N GLU A 78 -1.63 -1.72 7.45
CA GLU A 78 -2.07 -0.45 6.85
C GLU A 78 -2.99 -0.69 5.64
N ILE A 79 -2.64 -1.65 4.77
CA ILE A 79 -3.46 -2.00 3.60
C ILE A 79 -4.84 -2.53 4.05
N VAL A 80 -4.86 -3.44 5.02
CA VAL A 80 -6.11 -4.02 5.55
C VAL A 80 -6.96 -2.96 6.26
N ILE A 81 -6.34 -2.02 7.01
CA ILE A 81 -7.06 -0.90 7.62
C ILE A 81 -7.71 -0.01 6.56
N LEU A 82 -6.99 0.33 5.48
CA LEU A 82 -7.55 1.11 4.38
C LEU A 82 -8.75 0.41 3.75
N LEU A 83 -8.61 -0.89 3.46
CA LEU A 83 -9.69 -1.70 2.91
C LEU A 83 -10.89 -1.74 3.87
N LYS A 84 -10.69 -2.00 5.16
CA LYS A 84 -11.79 -2.03 6.14
C LYS A 84 -12.48 -0.67 6.34
N THR A 85 -11.74 0.43 6.16
CA THR A 85 -12.26 1.78 6.39
C THR A 85 -13.04 2.31 5.19
N ASP A 86 -12.63 1.96 3.96
CA ASP A 86 -13.25 2.41 2.73
C ASP A 86 -13.75 1.19 1.92
N GLU A 87 -15.06 0.96 1.93
CA GLU A 87 -15.67 -0.18 1.23
C GLU A 87 -15.55 -0.09 -0.31
N CYS A 88 -15.16 1.07 -0.84
CA CYS A 88 -14.97 1.34 -2.27
C CYS A 88 -13.50 1.47 -2.71
N ILE A 89 -12.55 1.35 -1.77
CA ILE A 89 -11.14 1.25 -2.13
C ILE A 89 -10.84 -0.19 -2.57
N SER A 90 -10.27 -0.32 -3.77
CA SER A 90 -9.76 -1.61 -4.24
C SER A 90 -8.41 -1.93 -3.60
N GLY A 91 -8.06 -3.20 -3.57
CA GLY A 91 -6.75 -3.67 -3.12
C GLY A 91 -5.62 -3.01 -3.89
N CYS A 92 -5.80 -2.81 -5.19
CA CYS A 92 -4.86 -2.09 -6.05
C CYS A 92 -4.62 -0.64 -5.58
N ILE A 93 -5.68 0.11 -5.27
CA ILE A 93 -5.56 1.51 -4.81
C ILE A 93 -4.96 1.56 -3.41
N ALA A 94 -5.39 0.68 -2.50
CA ALA A 94 -4.84 0.60 -1.15
C ALA A 94 -3.33 0.29 -1.20
N CYS A 95 -2.93 -0.70 -2.01
CA CYS A 95 -1.55 -1.05 -2.26
C CYS A 95 -0.73 0.10 -2.85
N ASN A 96 -1.22 0.80 -3.88
CA ASN A 96 -0.54 1.99 -4.42
C ASN A 96 -0.28 3.05 -3.34
N LYS A 97 -1.27 3.27 -2.48
CA LYS A 97 -1.21 4.30 -1.44
C LYS A 97 -0.17 3.97 -0.37
N VAL A 98 -0.04 2.69 0.00
CA VAL A 98 0.90 2.23 1.04
C VAL A 98 2.30 1.99 0.47
N CYS A 99 2.41 1.29 -0.66
CA CYS A 99 3.68 0.91 -1.27
C CYS A 99 4.32 2.02 -2.16
N GLY A 100 3.66 3.17 -2.37
CA GLY A 100 4.18 4.22 -3.28
C GLY A 100 4.22 3.82 -4.77
N CYS A 101 3.46 2.78 -5.13
CA CYS A 101 3.44 2.25 -6.48
C CYS A 101 2.65 3.16 -7.45
N ASP A 102 3.04 3.11 -8.72
CA ASP A 102 2.34 3.84 -9.79
C ASP A 102 1.63 2.84 -10.72
N PHE A 103 0.65 2.11 -10.19
CA PHE A 103 -0.24 1.32 -11.03
C PHE A 103 -1.28 2.23 -11.68
N THR A 104 -1.00 2.64 -12.91
CA THR A 104 -1.86 3.53 -13.72
C THR A 104 -3.26 2.97 -14.05
N ASN A 105 -3.50 1.68 -13.77
CA ASN A 105 -4.74 0.98 -14.13
C ASN A 105 -5.58 0.52 -12.93
N CYS A 106 -5.28 0.98 -11.71
CA CYS A 106 -6.15 0.68 -10.57
C CYS A 106 -7.53 1.34 -10.75
N LYS A 107 -8.59 0.55 -10.58
CA LYS A 107 -9.97 1.06 -10.54
C LYS A 107 -10.53 0.90 -9.13
N PRO A 108 -11.36 1.86 -8.67
CA PRO A 108 -12.17 1.66 -7.46
C PRO A 108 -13.06 0.42 -7.62
N SER A 109 -13.34 -0.25 -6.51
CA SER A 109 -14.16 -1.45 -6.46
C SER A 109 -14.91 -1.44 -5.14
N CYS A 110 -16.25 -1.42 -5.21
CA CYS A 110 -17.11 -1.41 -4.04
C CYS A 110 -17.52 -2.83 -3.70
N ARG A 111 -17.12 -3.32 -2.52
CA ARG A 111 -17.39 -4.69 -2.07
C ARG A 111 -18.85 -4.92 -1.65
N LYS A 112 -19.62 -3.85 -1.45
CA LYS A 112 -21.07 -3.88 -1.28
C LYS A 112 -21.70 -3.02 -2.37
N GLU A 113 -22.89 -3.41 -2.83
CA GLU A 113 -23.69 -2.57 -3.72
C GLU A 113 -23.90 -1.21 -3.03
N CYS A 114 -23.21 -0.19 -3.51
CA CYS A 114 -23.50 1.18 -3.11
C CYS A 114 -24.88 1.54 -3.66
N PRO A 115 -25.91 1.81 -2.84
CA PRO A 115 -27.19 2.29 -3.35
C PRO A 115 -27.10 3.71 -3.95
N SER A 116 -25.93 4.34 -3.95
CA SER A 116 -25.69 5.66 -4.54
C SER A 116 -24.19 5.94 -4.67
N CYS A 117 -23.57 5.41 -5.73
CA CYS A 117 -22.41 6.03 -6.39
C CYS A 117 -22.89 6.81 -7.61
#